data_AF-A0A532EG96-F1
#
_entry.id   AF-A0A532EG96-F1
#
_cell.length_a   1.000
_cell.length_b   1.000
_cell.length_c   1.000
_cell.angle_alpha   90.00
_cell.angle_beta   90.00
_cell.angle_gamma   90.00
#
_symmetry.space_group_name_H-M   'P 1'
#
loop_
_entity.id
_entity.type
_entity.pdbx_description
1 polymer ?
#
loop_
_entity_poly.entity_id
_entity_poly.type
_entity_poly.pdbx_seq_one_letter_code
_entity_poly.pdbx_strand_id
1 'polypeptide(L)' 'PDHIQYPIPGNDDAIRSIKLIISRIADACLEGAHLRTQREETEFASAPAGGGAKPSANLAGVAAS' A
#
# COMPACT_ATOMS: atom_id res chain seq x y z
N PRO A 1 21.42 -6.69 -9.72
CA PRO A 1 20.04 -7.05 -9.26
C PRO A 1 19.91 -7.23 -7.74
N ASP A 2 20.97 -6.98 -6.96
CA ASP A 2 21.05 -7.41 -5.56
C ASP A 2 20.37 -6.45 -4.55
N HIS A 3 19.76 -5.36 -5.04
CA HIS A 3 19.08 -4.34 -4.22
C HIS A 3 17.58 -4.19 -4.51
N ILE A 4 17.01 -4.99 -5.41
CA ILE A 4 15.60 -4.93 -5.79
C ILE A 4 14.85 -6.05 -5.06
N GLN A 5 13.83 -5.69 -4.28
CA GLN A 5 13.06 -6.68 -3.51
C GLN A 5 12.16 -7.53 -4.40
N TYR A 6 11.64 -6.94 -5.47
CA TYR A 6 10.75 -7.59 -6.42
C TYR A 6 11.23 -7.34 -7.85
N PRO A 7 12.25 -8.08 -8.32
CA PRO A 7 12.73 -7.93 -9.69
C PRO A 7 11.65 -8.41 -10.68
N ILE A 8 11.33 -7.57 -11.66
CA ILE A 8 10.37 -7.90 -12.72
C ILE A 8 11.19 -8.26 -13.97
N PRO A 9 11.22 -9.54 -14.39
CA PRO A 9 11.91 -9.92 -15.63
C PRO A 9 11.10 -9.42 -16.84
N GLY A 10 11.80 -8.86 -17.83
CA GLY A 10 11.14 -8.35 -19.02
C GLY A 10 12.13 -7.77 -20.02
N ASN A 11 11.59 -7.35 -21.17
CA ASN A 11 12.33 -6.63 -22.20
C ASN A 11 12.15 -5.12 -21.96
N ASP A 12 13.14 -4.46 -21.39
CA ASP A 12 13.13 -3.02 -21.07
C ASP A 12 13.43 -2.13 -22.29
N ASP A 13 14.08 -2.65 -23.33
CA ASP A 13 14.32 -1.89 -24.57
C ASP A 13 13.05 -1.68 -25.41
N ALA A 14 12.05 -2.54 -25.25
CA ALA A 14 10.80 -2.41 -25.98
C ALA A 14 9.83 -1.43 -25.30
N ILE A 15 9.60 -0.27 -25.93
CA ILE A 15 8.61 0.71 -25.46
C ILE A 15 7.22 0.11 -25.22
N ARG A 16 6.84 -0.91 -26.00
CA ARG A 16 5.57 -1.63 -25.81
C ARG A 16 5.55 -2.41 -24.49
N SER A 17 6.66 -3.05 -24.13
CA SER A 17 6.82 -3.83 -22.91
C SER A 17 6.80 -2.93 -21.68
N ILE A 18 7.55 -1.81 -21.71
CA ILE A 18 7.51 -0.78 -20.67
C ILE A 18 6.07 -0.30 -20.44
N LYS A 19 5.38 0.11 -21.52
CA LYS A 19 4.00 0.59 -21.42
C LYS A 19 3.07 -0.45 -20.82
N LEU A 20 3.17 -1.71 -21.25
CA LEU A 20 2.34 -2.80 -20.75
C LEU A 20 2.54 -2.99 -19.23
N ILE A 21 3.79 -3.07 -18.77
CA ILE A 21 4.10 -3.27 -17.34
C ILE A 21 3.59 -2.07 -16.52
N ILE A 22 3.87 -0.85 -16.96
CA ILE A 22 3.44 0.37 -16.26
C ILE A 22 1.91 0.46 -16.18
N SER A 23 1.20 0.17 -17.27
CA SER A 23 -0.28 0.19 -17.27
C SER A 23 -0.85 -0.77 -16.22
N ARG A 24 -0.31 -2.00 -16.12
CA ARG A 24 -0.77 -2.97 -15.12
C ARG A 24 -0.51 -2.52 -13.68
N ILE A 25 0.64 -1.87 -13.43
CA ILE A 25 0.94 -1.31 -12.11
C ILE A 25 -0.01 -0.16 -11.78
N ALA A 26 -0.31 0.71 -12.75
CA ALA A 26 -1.24 1.81 -12.57
C ALA A 26 -2.67 1.30 -12.24
N ASP A 27 -3.15 0.30 -12.98
CA ASP A 27 -4.45 -0.33 -12.73
C ASP A 27 -4.51 -0.91 -11.31
N ALA A 28 -3.49 -1.65 -10.88
CA ALA A 28 -3.41 -2.22 -9.54
C ALA A 28 -3.38 -1.14 -8.43
N CYS A 29 -2.74 0.00 -8.67
CA CYS A 29 -2.74 1.13 -7.72
C CYS A 29 -4.13 1.76 -7.59
N LEU A 30 -4.86 1.90 -8.70
CA LEU A 30 -6.23 2.42 -8.71
C LEU A 30 -7.20 1.46 -8.01
N GLU A 31 -7.12 0.17 -8.34
CA GLU A 31 -7.89 -0.88 -7.66
C GLU A 31 -7.59 -0.89 -6.16
N GLY A 32 -6.30 -0.84 -5.78
CA GLY A 32 -5.88 -0.79 -4.38
C GLY A 32 -6.39 0.45 -3.65
N ALA A 33 -6.44 1.61 -4.31
CA ALA A 33 -7.03 2.82 -3.73
C ALA A 33 -8.53 2.68 -3.53
N HIS A 34 -9.25 2.16 -4.54
CA HIS A 34 -10.70 1.95 -4.44
C HIS A 34 -11.06 0.92 -3.36
N LEU A 35 -10.28 -0.17 -3.24
CA LEU A 35 -10.44 -1.16 -2.18
C LEU A 35 -10.18 -0.58 -0.79
N ARG A 36 -9.21 0.33 -0.64
CA ARG A 36 -9.00 1.04 0.65
C ARG A 36 -10.21 1.87 1.03
N THR A 37 -10.73 2.69 0.11
CA THR A 37 -11.94 3.50 0.37
C THR A 37 -13.14 2.62 0.71
N GLN A 38 -13.41 1.57 -0.07
CA GLN A 38 -14.50 0.64 0.23
C GLN A 38 -14.31 -0.05 1.58
N ARG A 39 -13.08 -0.41 1.95
CA ARG A 39 -12.78 -0.99 3.26
C ARG A 39 -13.08 -0.01 4.38
N GLU A 40 -12.68 1.26 4.24
CA GLU A 40 -12.96 2.30 5.21
C GLU A 40 -14.48 2.54 5.36
N GLU A 41 -15.22 2.58 4.25
CA GLU A 41 -16.68 2.72 4.24
C GLU A 41 -17.37 1.52 4.89
N THR A 42 -16.95 0.30 4.55
CA THR A 42 -17.51 -0.93 5.13
C THR A 42 -17.15 -1.09 6.61
N GLU A 43 -15.94 -0.71 7.02
CA GLU A 43 -15.50 -0.70 8.43
C GLU A 43 -16.28 0.36 9.24
N PHE A 44 -16.52 1.53 8.67
CA PHE A 44 -17.38 2.56 9.27
C PHE A 44 -18.85 2.12 9.37
N ALA A 45 -19.37 1.45 8.35
CA ALA A 45 -20.75 0.95 8.33
C ALA A 45 -20.95 -0.31 9.21
N SER A 46 -19.89 -1.07 9.49
CA SER A 46 -19.93 -2.31 10.28
C SER A 46 -19.46 -2.16 11.72
N ALA A 47 -19.04 -0.97 12.17
CA ALA A 47 -18.75 -0.72 13.57
C ALA A 47 -20.01 -0.87 14.44
N PRO A 48 -20.09 -1.88 15.32
CA PRO A 48 -21.14 -1.93 16.33
C PRO A 48 -20.80 -0.93 17.44
N ALA A 49 -21.82 -0.40 18.10
CA ALA A 49 -21.64 0.34 19.34
C ALA A 49 -20.80 -0.47 20.36
N GLY A 50 -19.60 -0.01 20.71
CA GLY A 50 -18.78 -0.61 21.78
C GLY A 50 -17.28 -0.30 21.64
N GLY A 51 -16.74 0.47 22.59
CA GLY A 51 -15.40 1.07 22.51
C GLY A 51 -14.21 0.14 22.77
N GLY A 52 -13.01 0.67 22.52
CA GLY A 52 -11.76 0.01 22.92
C GLY A 52 -10.51 0.46 22.17
N ALA A 53 -9.89 1.55 22.65
CA ALA A 53 -8.45 1.84 22.65
C ALA A 53 -7.63 1.76 21.33
N LYS A 54 -7.23 2.94 20.84
CA LYS A 54 -5.97 3.11 20.09
C LYS A 54 -4.78 2.88 21.03
N PRO A 55 -3.78 2.04 20.72
CA PRO A 55 -2.48 2.19 21.32
C PRO A 55 -1.69 3.21 20.49
N SER A 56 -1.69 4.45 20.97
CA SER A 56 -0.70 5.46 20.59
C SER A 56 0.66 5.01 21.15
N ALA A 57 1.51 4.44 20.30
CA ALA A 57 2.91 4.18 20.65
C ALA A 57 3.69 5.49 20.48
N ASN A 58 3.70 6.26 21.56
CA ASN A 58 4.62 7.36 21.78
C ASN A 58 6.05 6.78 21.88
N LEU A 59 6.98 7.21 21.02
CA LEU A 59 8.42 6.98 21.21
C LEU A 59 9.15 8.32 21.42
N ALA A 60 8.64 9.14 22.35
CA ALA A 60 9.46 10.11 23.05
C ALA A 60 10.14 9.41 24.23
N GLY A 61 11.39 8.99 24.07
CA GLY A 61 12.12 8.32 25.15
C GLY A 61 13.47 7.70 24.80
N VAL A 62 14.37 8.45 24.14
CA VAL A 62 15.81 8.23 24.36
C VAL A 62 16.42 9.58 24.68
N ALA A 63 16.34 9.94 25.96
CA ALA A 63 17.21 10.93 26.57
C ALA A 63 18.40 10.20 27.18
N ALA A 64 19.58 10.82 27.05
CA ALA A 64 20.78 10.68 27.87
C ALA A 64 21.63 9.40 27.71
N SER A 65 22.67 9.48 26.87
CA SER A 65 24.08 9.71 27.29
C SER A 65 24.93 10.11 26.10
#